data_AF-A0A428VWP2-F1
#
_entry.id   AF-A0A428VWP2-F1
#
_cell.length_a   1.000
_cell.length_b   1.000
_cell.length_c   1.000
_cell.angle_alpha   90.00
_cell.angle_beta   90.00
_cell.angle_gamma   90.00
#
_symmetry.space_group_name_H-M   'P 1'
#
loop_
_entity.id
_entity.type
_entity.pdbx_description
1 polymer ?
#
loop_
_entity_poly.entity_id
_entity_poly.type
_entity_poly.pdbx_seq_one_letter_code
_entity_poly.pdbx_strand_id
1 'polypeptide(L)'
;VYSGSGTAYTPVGTYKLAHAYLQAGGNESTPMWLKSIVHTGNVTSAGGPAVTDPAVVFNPNADVMPNRVDTPNGHSSLFRSRIETITTESGAQIGVTYSKPECDDITLPKPWANTKRCFPQYYAAEGEDSKIDWFNKYVVNRVDVYDNTGGFEHQQTNYDYLDSPAWAYDNSELVKPKRRTWGQFRGYGRVQVRTGVDQEVQSRTEYRYFRGRGRRPPARRRCAPAQ
;
A
#
# COMPACT_ATOMS: atom_id res chain seq x y z
N VAL A 1 2.98 -1.12 25.66
CA VAL A 1 2.41 -2.40 26.15
C VAL A 1 2.48 -2.39 27.67
N TYR A 2 1.44 -2.88 28.36
CA TYR A 2 1.37 -2.89 29.82
C TYR A 2 1.18 -4.32 30.35
N SER A 3 1.64 -4.59 31.58
CA SER A 3 1.32 -5.80 32.35
C SER A 3 0.77 -5.39 33.72
N GLY A 4 -0.15 -6.18 34.29
CA GLY A 4 -0.75 -5.87 35.60
C GLY A 4 -1.82 -6.86 36.07
N SER A 5 -1.98 -6.99 37.39
CA SER A 5 -2.95 -7.86 38.10
C SER A 5 -4.34 -7.22 38.31
N GLY A 6 -4.66 -6.15 37.58
CA GLY A 6 -5.97 -5.48 37.62
C GLY A 6 -6.04 -4.19 38.45
N THR A 7 -5.00 -3.83 39.23
CA THR A 7 -4.98 -2.60 40.06
C THR A 7 -3.82 -1.64 39.80
N ALA A 8 -2.80 -2.06 39.03
CA ALA A 8 -1.69 -1.21 38.58
C ALA A 8 -1.18 -1.67 37.20
N TYR A 9 -0.79 -0.72 36.35
CA TYR A 9 -0.17 -1.01 35.04
C TYR A 9 1.31 -0.66 35.08
N THR A 10 2.16 -1.66 34.83
CA THR A 10 3.60 -1.42 34.65
C THR A 10 3.90 -1.35 33.15
N PRO A 11 4.54 -0.28 32.66
CA PRO A 11 4.94 -0.19 31.26
C PRO A 11 5.97 -1.28 30.96
N VAL A 12 5.69 -2.11 29.96
CA VAL A 12 6.57 -3.19 29.49
C VAL A 12 7.45 -2.68 28.35
N GLY A 13 6.86 -1.87 27.48
CA GLY A 13 7.55 -1.27 26.33
C GLY A 13 6.83 -0.05 25.80
N THR A 14 7.60 0.89 25.26
CA THR A 14 7.15 2.15 24.67
C THR A 14 7.60 2.22 23.22
N TYR A 15 6.75 2.78 22.35
CA TYR A 15 7.10 3.10 20.97
C TYR A 15 6.97 4.61 20.77
N LYS A 16 8.04 5.25 20.28
CA LYS A 16 8.06 6.66 19.89
C LYS A 16 8.04 6.75 18.37
N LEU A 17 7.05 7.48 17.84
CA LEU A 17 6.89 7.71 16.41
C LEU A 17 7.34 9.14 16.08
N ALA A 18 8.27 9.28 15.13
CA ALA A 18 8.67 10.58 14.60
C ALA A 18 8.02 10.82 13.25
N HIS A 19 7.48 12.01 13.05
CA HIS A 19 6.83 12.40 11.80
C HIS A 19 7.52 13.60 11.16
N ALA A 20 7.41 13.71 9.84
CA ALA A 20 7.82 14.87 9.06
C ALA A 20 6.69 15.28 8.11
N TYR A 21 6.72 16.50 7.59
CA TYR A 21 5.82 16.92 6.52
C TYR A 21 6.66 17.04 5.24
N LEU A 22 6.39 16.17 4.27
CA LEU A 22 7.13 16.12 3.01
C LEU A 22 6.32 16.82 1.93
N GLN A 23 6.93 17.76 1.23
CA GLN A 23 6.29 18.38 0.07
C GLN A 23 6.13 17.33 -1.03
N ALA A 24 4.91 17.19 -1.54
CA ALA A 24 4.62 16.26 -2.61
C ALA A 24 4.05 17.03 -3.81
N GLY A 25 4.71 16.93 -4.96
CA GLY A 25 4.32 17.68 -6.15
C GLY A 25 4.50 19.20 -6.02
N GLY A 26 4.27 19.92 -7.13
CA GLY A 26 4.44 21.37 -7.19
C GLY A 26 3.28 22.17 -6.59
N ASN A 27 2.05 21.65 -6.68
CA ASN A 27 0.81 22.38 -6.38
C ASN A 27 -0.07 21.66 -5.34
N GLU A 28 0.53 20.97 -4.37
CA GLU A 28 -0.25 20.17 -3.41
C GLU A 28 0.09 20.47 -1.95
N SER A 29 -0.81 20.05 -1.06
CA SER A 29 -0.60 20.04 0.38
C SER A 29 0.63 19.19 0.76
N THR A 30 1.26 19.52 1.89
CA THR A 30 2.40 18.77 2.46
C THR A 30 1.90 17.60 3.33
N PRO A 31 1.80 16.34 2.83
CA PRO A 31 1.36 15.21 3.63
C PRO A 31 2.32 14.89 4.78
N MET A 32 1.75 14.36 5.87
CA MET A 32 2.52 13.80 6.98
C MET A 32 3.16 12.47 6.58
N TRP A 33 4.42 12.30 6.95
CA TRP A 33 5.25 11.13 6.73
C TRP A 33 5.71 10.55 8.07
N LEU A 34 5.58 9.24 8.26
CA LEU A 34 6.19 8.55 9.38
C LEU A 34 7.69 8.37 9.09
N LYS A 35 8.54 9.13 9.78
CA LYS A 35 9.98 9.14 9.56
C LYS A 35 10.69 8.00 10.30
N SER A 36 10.29 7.71 11.54
CA SER A 36 10.90 6.63 12.31
C SER A 36 10.02 6.10 13.43
N ILE A 37 10.35 4.87 13.85
CA ILE A 37 9.83 4.24 15.06
C ILE A 37 11.03 3.88 15.94
N VAL A 38 10.94 4.21 17.23
CA VAL A 38 11.92 3.84 18.26
C VAL A 38 11.22 3.02 19.33
N HIS A 39 11.76 1.85 19.65
CA HIS A 39 11.27 1.00 20.73
C HIS A 39 12.15 1.14 21.97
N THR A 40 11.51 1.18 23.14
CA THR A 40 12.18 1.14 24.45
C THR A 40 11.55 0.05 25.30
N GLY A 41 12.36 -0.93 25.71
CA GLY A 41 11.99 -1.93 26.71
C GLY A 41 12.10 -1.35 28.11
N ASN A 42 11.01 -1.39 28.88
CA ASN A 42 10.91 -0.73 30.19
C ASN A 42 10.95 -1.71 31.37
N VAL A 43 11.06 -3.02 31.12
CA VAL A 43 11.08 -4.04 32.18
C VAL A 43 12.45 -4.05 32.86
N THR A 44 12.49 -3.53 34.08
CA THR A 44 13.72 -3.46 34.91
C THR A 44 13.72 -4.46 36.07
N SER A 45 12.66 -5.27 36.21
CA SER A 45 12.46 -6.18 37.36
C SER A 45 13.52 -7.27 37.51
N ALA A 46 14.30 -7.53 36.46
CA ALA A 46 15.45 -8.44 36.49
C ALA A 46 16.79 -7.73 36.82
N GLY A 47 16.77 -6.46 37.23
CA GLY A 47 17.94 -5.69 37.66
C GLY A 47 18.64 -4.89 36.55
N GLY A 48 18.14 -4.91 35.31
CA GLY A 48 18.65 -4.11 34.19
C GLY A 48 17.97 -2.74 34.05
N PRO A 49 18.63 -1.73 33.45
CA PRO A 49 17.99 -0.46 33.08
C PRO A 49 17.05 -0.65 31.88
N ALA A 50 16.20 0.35 31.60
CA ALA A 50 15.46 0.40 30.35
C ALA A 50 16.42 0.50 29.15
N VAL A 51 16.13 -0.23 28.09
CA VAL A 51 16.98 -0.30 26.88
C VAL A 51 16.20 0.27 25.70
N THR A 52 16.85 1.16 24.95
CA THR A 52 16.27 1.77 23.74
C THR A 52 17.00 1.26 22.52
N ASP A 53 16.24 0.72 21.58
CA ASP A 53 16.77 0.19 20.32
C ASP A 53 17.11 1.35 19.36
N PRO A 54 18.05 1.16 18.43
CA PRO A 54 18.22 2.08 17.31
C PRO A 54 16.91 2.28 16.54
N ALA A 55 16.75 3.46 15.94
CA ALA A 55 15.52 3.79 15.23
C ALA A 55 15.36 2.97 13.95
N VAL A 56 14.17 2.43 13.72
CA VAL A 56 13.74 2.01 12.38
C VAL A 56 13.37 3.26 11.59
N VAL A 57 14.03 3.51 10.47
CA VAL A 57 13.88 4.75 9.68
C VAL A 57 13.25 4.44 8.33
N PHE A 58 12.23 5.22 7.95
CA PHE A 58 11.55 5.13 6.67
C PHE A 58 11.96 6.31 5.79
N ASN A 59 12.66 6.01 4.70
CA ASN A 59 13.06 7.00 3.70
C ASN A 59 12.06 7.01 2.54
N PRO A 60 11.58 8.21 2.15
CA PRO A 60 10.71 8.35 0.99
C PRO A 60 11.50 8.15 -0.30
N ASN A 61 10.81 7.76 -1.36
CA ASN A 61 11.35 7.78 -2.71
C ASN A 61 11.63 9.21 -3.19
N ALA A 62 12.65 9.37 -4.04
CA ALA A 62 13.02 10.65 -4.62
C ALA A 62 11.90 11.24 -5.50
N ASP A 63 11.34 10.42 -6.40
CA ASP A 63 10.30 10.83 -7.34
C ASP A 63 8.90 10.53 -6.78
N VAL A 64 8.22 11.54 -6.26
CA VAL A 64 6.84 11.38 -5.75
C VAL A 64 5.89 10.82 -6.81
N MET A 65 4.98 9.93 -6.41
CA MET A 65 4.13 9.17 -7.33
C MET A 65 2.68 9.68 -7.32
N PRO A 66 2.02 9.87 -8.49
CA PRO A 66 0.66 10.40 -8.56
C PRO A 66 -0.37 9.35 -8.14
N ASN A 67 -1.20 9.65 -7.12
CA ASN A 67 -2.30 8.76 -6.72
C ASN A 67 -3.48 8.83 -7.67
N ARG A 68 -3.77 10.00 -8.20
CA ARG A 68 -4.81 10.25 -9.20
C ARG A 68 -4.18 10.15 -10.59
N VAL A 69 -4.92 9.63 -11.57
CA VAL A 69 -4.49 9.64 -12.97
C VAL A 69 -4.37 11.09 -13.40
N ASP A 70 -3.25 11.43 -14.03
CA ASP A 70 -3.00 12.79 -14.51
C ASP A 70 -3.99 13.13 -15.62
N THR A 71 -4.63 14.28 -15.53
CA THR A 71 -5.66 14.74 -16.46
C THR A 71 -5.49 16.23 -16.70
N PRO A 72 -5.68 16.75 -17.92
CA PRO A 72 -5.48 18.16 -18.27
C PRO A 72 -6.66 19.03 -17.83
N ASN A 73 -7.12 18.88 -16.59
CA ASN A 73 -8.21 19.64 -15.99
C ASN A 73 -7.74 20.59 -14.88
N GLY A 74 -6.42 20.68 -14.65
CA GLY A 74 -5.81 21.53 -13.62
C GLY A 74 -5.95 21.00 -12.19
N HIS A 75 -6.50 19.80 -11.99
CA HIS A 75 -6.59 19.18 -10.67
C HIS A 75 -5.28 18.50 -10.30
N SER A 76 -4.92 18.57 -9.01
CA SER A 76 -3.75 17.87 -8.48
C SER A 76 -3.84 16.37 -8.74
N SER A 77 -2.74 15.76 -9.16
CA SER A 77 -2.59 14.31 -9.35
C SER A 77 -2.39 13.56 -8.02
N LEU A 78 -2.53 14.27 -6.89
CA LEU A 78 -2.39 13.78 -5.52
C LEU A 78 -1.08 12.99 -5.36
N PHE A 79 0.03 13.62 -5.74
CA PHE A 79 1.37 13.11 -5.53
C PHE A 79 1.61 12.76 -4.06
N ARG A 80 2.19 11.59 -3.83
CA ARG A 80 2.54 11.10 -2.51
C ARG A 80 3.85 10.32 -2.58
N SER A 81 4.70 10.51 -1.58
CA SER A 81 5.88 9.68 -1.38
C SER A 81 5.49 8.22 -1.10
N ARG A 82 6.41 7.31 -1.41
CA ARG A 82 6.38 5.90 -1.05
C ARG A 82 7.63 5.54 -0.29
N ILE A 83 7.58 4.48 0.50
CA ILE A 83 8.76 3.98 1.21
C ILE A 83 9.70 3.39 0.17
N GLU A 84 10.86 4.02 -0.03
CA GLU A 84 11.90 3.49 -0.91
C GLU A 84 12.87 2.62 -0.13
N THR A 85 13.28 3.10 1.05
CA THR A 85 14.23 2.38 1.90
C THR A 85 13.77 2.36 3.35
N ILE A 86 13.93 1.21 4.00
CA ILE A 86 13.76 1.04 5.44
C ILE A 86 15.13 0.69 6.03
N THR A 87 15.62 1.49 6.97
CA THR A 87 16.78 1.11 7.79
C THR A 87 16.27 0.48 9.08
N THR A 88 16.69 -0.76 9.35
CA THR A 88 16.29 -1.53 10.54
C THR A 88 17.13 -1.19 11.77
N GLU A 89 16.71 -1.67 12.94
CA GLU A 89 17.44 -1.50 14.20
C GLU A 89 18.84 -2.13 14.20
N SER A 90 19.08 -3.13 13.35
CA SER A 90 20.40 -3.77 13.18
C SER A 90 21.28 -3.07 12.13
N GLY A 91 20.77 -2.05 11.44
CA GLY A 91 21.48 -1.34 10.37
C GLY A 91 21.33 -1.95 8.97
N ALA A 92 20.65 -3.09 8.83
CA ALA A 92 20.28 -3.63 7.52
C ALA A 92 19.31 -2.68 6.81
N GLN A 93 19.40 -2.62 5.47
CA GLN A 93 18.55 -1.79 4.64
C GLN A 93 17.62 -2.63 3.77
N ILE A 94 16.34 -2.25 3.71
CA ILE A 94 15.34 -2.88 2.84
C ILE A 94 14.95 -1.86 1.77
N GLY A 95 15.27 -2.14 0.51
CA GLY A 95 14.83 -1.36 -0.65
C GLY A 95 13.51 -1.88 -1.23
N VAL A 96 12.62 -0.99 -1.66
CA VAL A 96 11.32 -1.33 -2.25
C VAL A 96 11.14 -0.62 -3.58
N THR A 97 10.96 -1.41 -4.64
CA THR A 97 10.66 -0.90 -5.98
C THR A 97 9.19 -1.14 -6.32
N TYR A 98 8.49 -0.08 -6.70
CA TYR A 98 7.08 -0.13 -7.12
C TYR A 98 6.91 -0.15 -8.64
N SER A 99 5.75 -0.60 -9.10
CA SER A 99 5.32 -0.52 -10.49
C SER A 99 5.15 0.94 -10.95
N LYS A 100 5.26 1.20 -12.26
CA LYS A 100 4.81 2.46 -12.85
C LYS A 100 3.27 2.52 -12.95
N PRO A 101 2.68 3.74 -13.07
CA PRO A 101 1.28 3.89 -13.47
C PRO A 101 0.99 3.11 -14.76
N GLU A 102 -0.21 2.56 -14.88
CA GLU A 102 -0.63 1.82 -16.09
C GLU A 102 -1.69 2.57 -16.91
N CYS A 103 -2.35 3.55 -16.30
CA CYS A 103 -3.42 4.30 -16.94
C CYS A 103 -3.00 5.74 -17.18
N ASP A 104 -3.45 6.26 -18.31
CA ASP A 104 -3.50 7.67 -18.66
C ASP A 104 -4.96 8.11 -18.76
N ASP A 105 -5.20 9.39 -18.98
CA ASP A 105 -6.52 10.01 -19.12
C ASP A 105 -7.24 9.62 -20.42
N ILE A 106 -6.53 9.08 -21.41
CA ILE A 106 -7.06 8.73 -22.73
C ILE A 106 -7.60 7.29 -22.74
N THR A 107 -6.89 6.37 -22.11
CA THR A 107 -7.10 4.91 -22.23
C THR A 107 -7.64 4.27 -20.96
N LEU A 108 -8.56 4.97 -20.31
CA LEU A 108 -9.23 4.48 -19.11
C LEU A 108 -10.12 3.26 -19.42
N PRO A 109 -10.00 2.17 -18.66
CA PRO A 109 -10.79 0.98 -18.90
C PRO A 109 -12.23 1.19 -18.47
N LYS A 110 -13.11 0.33 -18.96
CA LYS A 110 -14.48 0.20 -18.47
C LYS A 110 -14.47 -0.29 -17.01
N PRO A 111 -14.99 0.44 -16.01
CA PRO A 111 -14.94 0.05 -14.59
C PRO A 111 -15.25 -1.43 -14.27
N TRP A 112 -16.29 -1.99 -14.88
CA TRP A 112 -16.78 -3.36 -14.67
C TRP A 112 -15.99 -4.44 -15.43
N ALA A 113 -15.18 -4.02 -16.40
CA ALA A 113 -14.30 -4.87 -17.20
C ALA A 113 -12.83 -4.47 -17.03
N ASN A 114 -12.50 -3.79 -15.93
CA ASN A 114 -11.19 -3.23 -15.69
C ASN A 114 -10.12 -4.31 -15.49
N THR A 115 -9.07 -4.23 -16.30
CA THR A 115 -7.89 -5.11 -16.30
C THR A 115 -6.58 -4.34 -16.10
N LYS A 116 -6.63 -3.06 -15.74
CA LYS A 116 -5.46 -2.21 -15.50
C LYS A 116 -5.29 -1.88 -14.01
N ARG A 117 -4.09 -1.43 -13.62
CA ARG A 117 -3.75 -0.90 -12.29
C ARG A 117 -4.20 0.55 -12.08
N CYS A 118 -5.45 0.83 -12.40
CA CYS A 118 -6.13 2.04 -11.97
C CYS A 118 -7.58 1.73 -11.64
N PHE A 119 -8.27 2.58 -10.91
CA PHE A 119 -9.65 2.33 -10.51
C PHE A 119 -10.44 3.63 -10.36
N PRO A 120 -11.77 3.58 -10.62
CA PRO A 120 -12.61 4.73 -10.40
C PRO A 120 -12.87 4.92 -8.91
N GLN A 121 -12.91 6.17 -8.46
CA GLN A 121 -13.34 6.58 -7.12
C GLN A 121 -14.05 7.92 -7.21
N TYR A 122 -15.03 8.15 -6.32
CA TYR A 122 -15.60 9.49 -6.18
C TYR A 122 -14.58 10.43 -5.51
N TYR A 123 -14.29 11.53 -6.19
CA TYR A 123 -13.37 12.57 -5.74
C TYR A 123 -14.06 13.93 -5.82
N ALA A 124 -13.82 14.78 -4.82
CA ALA A 124 -14.28 16.16 -4.79
C ALA A 124 -13.03 17.04 -4.86
N ALA A 125 -12.77 17.66 -6.00
CA ALA A 125 -11.76 18.70 -6.06
C ALA A 125 -12.24 19.91 -5.22
N GLU A 126 -11.30 20.73 -4.76
CA GLU A 126 -11.63 21.91 -3.96
C GLU A 126 -12.61 22.82 -4.70
N GLY A 127 -13.73 23.15 -4.06
CA GLY A 127 -14.79 23.97 -4.66
C GLY A 127 -15.70 23.24 -5.66
N GLU A 128 -15.53 21.94 -5.90
CA GLU A 128 -16.33 21.18 -6.87
C GLU A 128 -17.21 20.10 -6.22
N ASP A 129 -18.32 19.78 -6.89
CA ASP A 129 -19.12 18.61 -6.58
C ASP A 129 -18.36 17.32 -6.88
N SER A 130 -18.53 16.34 -6.02
CA SER A 130 -17.81 15.07 -6.17
C SER A 130 -18.32 14.25 -7.36
N LYS A 131 -17.37 13.94 -8.26
CA LYS A 131 -17.54 13.18 -9.50
C LYS A 131 -16.65 11.94 -9.50
N ILE A 132 -16.85 11.04 -10.47
CA ILE A 132 -15.96 9.89 -10.64
C ILE A 132 -14.65 10.39 -11.24
N ASP A 133 -13.57 9.96 -10.64
CA ASP A 133 -12.20 10.16 -11.09
C ASP A 133 -11.41 8.86 -11.02
N TRP A 134 -10.21 8.83 -11.58
CA TRP A 134 -9.38 7.63 -11.66
C TRP A 134 -8.12 7.74 -10.82
N PHE A 135 -7.80 6.65 -10.14
CA PHE A 135 -6.67 6.56 -9.23
C PHE A 135 -5.75 5.41 -9.62
N ASN A 136 -4.45 5.63 -9.52
CA ASN A 136 -3.40 4.64 -9.79
C ASN A 136 -3.26 3.65 -8.64
N LYS A 137 -3.07 2.37 -8.98
CA LYS A 137 -2.73 1.31 -8.04
C LYS A 137 -1.28 0.90 -8.24
N TYR A 138 -0.43 1.22 -7.27
CA TYR A 138 0.96 0.78 -7.25
C TYR A 138 1.07 -0.58 -6.59
N VAL A 139 1.80 -1.50 -7.23
CA VAL A 139 2.18 -2.80 -6.66
C VAL A 139 3.69 -2.83 -6.47
N VAL A 140 4.18 -3.69 -5.58
CA VAL A 140 5.62 -3.87 -5.37
C VAL A 140 6.13 -4.85 -6.40
N ASN A 141 7.16 -4.46 -7.15
CA ASN A 141 7.79 -5.33 -8.15
C ASN A 141 9.02 -6.05 -7.58
N ARG A 142 9.75 -5.39 -6.68
CA ARG A 142 11.01 -5.91 -6.14
C ARG A 142 11.23 -5.40 -4.72
N VAL A 143 11.78 -6.27 -3.88
CA VAL A 143 12.30 -5.94 -2.55
C VAL A 143 13.73 -6.43 -2.47
N ASP A 144 14.61 -5.57 -2.00
CA ASP A 144 16.03 -5.86 -1.78
C ASP A 144 16.34 -5.76 -0.30
N VAL A 145 17.07 -6.74 0.24
CA VAL A 145 17.55 -6.70 1.62
C VAL A 145 19.07 -6.67 1.58
N TYR A 146 19.66 -5.55 2.00
CA TYR A 146 21.09 -5.31 2.05
C TYR A 146 21.60 -5.50 3.47
N ASP A 147 22.60 -6.36 3.64
CA ASP A 147 23.39 -6.42 4.87
C ASP A 147 24.59 -5.46 4.78
N ASN A 148 24.41 -4.27 5.33
CA ASN A 148 25.44 -3.23 5.35
C ASN A 148 26.51 -3.45 6.44
N THR A 149 26.40 -4.52 7.23
CA THR A 149 27.32 -4.82 8.34
C THR A 149 28.12 -6.10 8.11
N GLY A 150 27.57 -7.07 7.40
CA GLY A 150 28.11 -8.42 7.21
C GLY A 150 28.76 -8.70 5.85
N GLY A 151 29.00 -7.70 5.00
CA GLY A 151 29.76 -7.88 3.75
C GLY A 151 29.10 -7.39 2.46
N PHE A 152 27.97 -6.67 2.55
CA PHE A 152 27.24 -6.09 1.42
C PHE A 152 26.60 -7.10 0.45
N GLU A 153 26.41 -8.35 0.90
CA GLU A 153 25.52 -9.26 0.19
C GLU A 153 24.09 -8.74 0.25
N HIS A 154 23.35 -8.89 -0.86
CA HIS A 154 21.96 -8.48 -0.93
C HIS A 154 21.08 -9.62 -1.41
N GLN A 155 19.95 -9.79 -0.73
CA GLN A 155 18.91 -10.71 -1.14
C GLN A 155 17.85 -9.97 -1.93
N GLN A 156 17.65 -10.37 -3.17
CA GLN A 156 16.61 -9.82 -4.04
C GLN A 156 15.39 -10.75 -4.05
N THR A 157 14.20 -10.16 -3.93
CA THR A 157 12.90 -10.82 -4.13
C THR A 157 12.08 -10.06 -5.15
N ASN A 158 11.75 -10.71 -6.27
CA ASN A 158 10.95 -10.16 -7.35
C ASN A 158 9.52 -10.72 -7.32
N TYR A 159 8.54 -9.87 -7.63
CA TYR A 159 7.13 -10.20 -7.72
C TYR A 159 6.64 -10.00 -9.16
N ASP A 160 6.42 -11.10 -9.88
CA ASP A 160 5.87 -11.07 -11.23
C ASP A 160 4.36 -11.35 -11.17
N TYR A 161 3.57 -10.36 -11.56
CA TYR A 161 2.12 -10.46 -11.64
C TYR A 161 1.70 -11.02 -13.01
N LEU A 162 1.36 -12.32 -13.07
CA LEU A 162 1.25 -13.08 -14.33
C LEU A 162 -0.12 -12.98 -15.03
N ASP A 163 -1.07 -12.25 -14.45
CA ASP A 163 -2.38 -11.99 -15.05
C ASP A 163 -2.81 -10.54 -14.84
N SER A 164 -3.94 -10.14 -15.41
CA SER A 164 -4.47 -8.80 -15.17
C SER A 164 -5.06 -8.68 -13.76
N PRO A 165 -4.93 -7.51 -13.10
CA PRO A 165 -5.61 -7.25 -11.84
C PRO A 165 -7.12 -7.41 -11.96
N ALA A 166 -7.76 -7.83 -10.87
CA ALA A 166 -9.21 -7.84 -10.77
C ALA A 166 -9.74 -6.73 -9.87
N TRP A 167 -10.91 -6.24 -10.24
CA TRP A 167 -11.66 -5.24 -9.50
C TRP A 167 -13.10 -5.73 -9.30
N ALA A 168 -13.73 -5.31 -8.20
CA ALA A 168 -15.13 -5.58 -7.90
C ALA A 168 -15.88 -4.30 -7.56
N TYR A 169 -17.19 -4.33 -7.75
CA TYR A 169 -18.07 -3.28 -7.27
C TYR A 169 -18.06 -3.25 -5.74
N ASP A 170 -17.89 -2.06 -5.18
CA ASP A 170 -17.92 -1.83 -3.75
C ASP A 170 -19.32 -2.14 -3.19
N ASN A 171 -19.38 -3.07 -2.25
CA ASN A 171 -20.60 -3.45 -1.54
C ASN A 171 -20.52 -3.12 -0.03
N SER A 172 -19.52 -2.34 0.38
CA SER A 172 -19.30 -1.92 1.77
C SER A 172 -20.49 -1.12 2.30
N GLU A 173 -20.99 -1.52 3.47
CA GLU A 173 -22.05 -0.81 4.19
C GLU A 173 -21.61 0.57 4.68
N LEU A 174 -20.31 0.78 4.85
CA LEU A 174 -19.74 2.07 5.27
C LEU A 174 -19.74 3.11 4.15
N VAL A 175 -19.88 2.68 2.89
CA VAL A 175 -19.91 3.57 1.73
C VAL A 175 -21.35 3.78 1.30
N LYS A 176 -21.80 5.05 1.30
CA LYS A 176 -23.14 5.43 0.83
C LYS A 176 -23.38 4.85 -0.57
N PRO A 177 -24.56 4.26 -0.87
CA PRO A 177 -24.81 3.62 -2.17
C PRO A 177 -24.46 4.48 -3.40
N LYS A 178 -24.73 5.80 -3.34
CA LYS A 178 -24.41 6.76 -4.41
C LYS A 178 -22.91 7.04 -4.62
N ARG A 179 -22.03 6.53 -3.75
CA ARG A 179 -20.57 6.68 -3.81
C ARG A 179 -19.85 5.36 -4.09
N ARG A 180 -20.59 4.28 -4.32
CA ARG A 180 -20.02 2.96 -4.61
C ARG A 180 -19.68 2.84 -6.10
N THR A 181 -18.51 2.27 -6.38
CA THR A 181 -17.98 2.08 -7.74
C THR A 181 -17.10 0.83 -7.79
N TRP A 182 -16.51 0.52 -8.95
CA TRP A 182 -15.61 -0.63 -9.15
C TRP A 182 -14.19 -0.38 -8.62
N GLY A 183 -14.08 0.13 -7.38
CA GLY A 183 -12.82 0.47 -6.73
C GLY A 183 -12.24 -0.62 -5.83
N GLN A 184 -12.94 -1.75 -5.65
CA GLN A 184 -12.49 -2.78 -4.73
C GLN A 184 -11.45 -3.69 -5.40
N PHE A 185 -10.18 -3.53 -5.03
CA PHE A 185 -9.08 -4.34 -5.56
C PHE A 185 -9.19 -5.80 -5.12
N ARG A 186 -9.22 -6.71 -6.08
CA ARG A 186 -9.28 -8.18 -5.86
C ARG A 186 -7.96 -8.88 -6.20
N GLY A 187 -6.91 -8.10 -6.50
CA GLY A 187 -5.57 -8.62 -6.71
C GLY A 187 -5.41 -9.41 -8.01
N TYR A 188 -4.34 -10.21 -8.01
CA TYR A 188 -3.89 -11.03 -9.12
C TYR A 188 -4.22 -12.50 -8.85
N GLY A 189 -4.60 -13.23 -9.88
CA GLY A 189 -4.95 -14.65 -9.77
C GLY A 189 -3.70 -15.52 -9.73
N ARG A 190 -2.59 -15.02 -10.30
CA ARG A 190 -1.28 -15.65 -10.29
C ARG A 190 -0.20 -14.64 -9.98
N VAL A 191 0.59 -14.93 -8.95
CA VAL A 191 1.78 -14.15 -8.58
C VAL A 191 2.96 -15.11 -8.52
N GLN A 192 4.00 -14.83 -9.27
CA GLN A 192 5.26 -15.56 -9.18
C GLN A 192 6.23 -14.75 -8.32
N VAL A 193 6.84 -15.42 -7.35
CA VAL A 193 7.88 -14.87 -6.49
C VAL A 193 9.20 -15.53 -6.87
N ARG A 194 10.20 -14.71 -7.22
CA ARG A 194 11.57 -15.16 -7.50
C ARG A 194 12.51 -14.61 -6.44
N THR A 195 13.34 -15.47 -5.86
CA THR A 195 14.33 -15.07 -4.85
C THR A 195 15.73 -15.44 -5.31
N GLY A 196 16.63 -14.48 -5.25
CA GLY A 196 17.98 -14.51 -5.81
C GLY A 196 18.23 -13.31 -6.72
N VAL A 197 19.49 -12.92 -6.89
CA VAL A 197 19.89 -11.77 -7.72
C VAL A 197 19.53 -12.04 -9.19
N ASP A 198 19.16 -10.98 -9.92
CA ASP A 198 18.89 -11.12 -11.36
C ASP A 198 20.12 -11.62 -12.12
N GLN A 199 19.89 -12.43 -13.16
CA GLN A 199 20.93 -13.10 -13.96
C GLN A 199 21.71 -14.21 -13.24
N GLU A 200 21.37 -14.52 -11.98
CA GLU A 200 21.91 -15.67 -11.24
C GLU A 200 20.87 -16.80 -11.12
N VAL A 201 21.25 -17.88 -10.44
CA VAL A 201 20.32 -18.98 -10.11
C VAL A 201 19.29 -18.47 -9.11
N GLN A 202 18.02 -18.46 -9.51
CA GLN A 202 16.91 -18.00 -8.68
C GLN A 202 16.01 -19.18 -8.28
N SER A 203 15.53 -19.16 -7.03
CA SER A 203 14.38 -19.96 -6.63
C SER A 203 13.08 -19.31 -7.13
N ARG A 204 12.06 -20.12 -7.41
CA ARG A 204 10.79 -19.65 -7.97
C ARG A 204 9.61 -20.35 -7.33
N THR A 205 8.63 -19.56 -6.88
CA THR A 205 7.36 -20.06 -6.35
C THR A 205 6.19 -19.34 -7.04
N GLU A 206 5.22 -20.09 -7.58
CA GLU A 206 3.97 -19.52 -8.12
C GLU A 206 2.84 -19.70 -7.10
N TYR A 207 2.15 -18.61 -6.81
CA TYR A 207 0.96 -18.57 -5.97
C TYR A 207 -0.28 -18.36 -6.81
N ARG A 208 -1.37 -19.05 -6.43
CA ARG A 208 -2.68 -18.92 -7.06
C ARG A 208 -3.71 -18.44 -6.05
N TYR A 209 -4.45 -17.41 -6.40
CA TYR A 209 -5.43 -16.77 -5.51
C TYR A 209 -6.83 -16.75 -6.11
N PHE A 210 -7.83 -17.01 -5.27
CA PHE A 210 -9.22 -16.77 -5.61
C PHE A 210 -9.54 -15.27 -5.51
N ARG A 211 -10.19 -14.73 -6.54
CA ARG A 211 -10.44 -13.27 -6.68
C ARG A 211 -11.90 -12.85 -6.48
N GLY A 212 -12.74 -13.73 -5.95
CA GLY A 212 -14.15 -13.44 -5.66
C GLY A 212 -15.03 -13.10 -6.88
N ARG A 213 -14.60 -13.41 -8.11
CA ARG A 213 -15.43 -13.27 -9.32
C ARG A 213 -16.38 -14.46 -9.46
N GLY A 214 -17.42 -14.52 -8.63
CA GLY A 214 -18.52 -15.45 -8.83
C GLY A 214 -19.42 -15.01 -10.00
N ARG A 215 -19.66 -15.89 -10.98
CA ARG A 215 -20.69 -15.69 -12.02
C ARG A 215 -22.07 -15.67 -11.37
N ARG A 216 -22.53 -14.52 -10.88
CA ARG A 216 -23.96 -14.24 -10.65
C ARG A 216 -24.18 -12.73 -10.63
N PRO A 217 -24.84 -12.13 -11.63
CA PRO A 217 -25.43 -10.82 -11.41
C PRO A 217 -26.44 -10.95 -10.25
N PRO A 218 -26.64 -9.93 -9.41
CA PRO A 218 -27.73 -9.95 -8.44
C PRO A 218 -29.02 -10.17 -9.24
N ALA A 219 -29.59 -11.36 -9.13
CA ALA A 219 -30.90 -11.62 -9.67
C ALA A 219 -31.83 -10.63 -8.98
N ARG A 220 -32.30 -9.61 -9.71
CA ARG A 220 -33.48 -8.87 -9.32
C ARG A 220 -34.58 -9.91 -9.20
N ARG A 221 -34.90 -10.34 -7.98
CA ARG A 221 -36.16 -11.03 -7.70
C ARG A 221 -37.26 -10.04 -8.10
N ARG A 222 -37.80 -10.19 -9.31
CA ARG A 222 -39.13 -9.67 -9.59
C ARG A 222 -40.07 -10.54 -8.78
N CYS A 223 -40.61 -10.02 -7.68
CA CYS A 223 -41.84 -10.55 -7.14
C CYS A 223 -42.92 -10.27 -8.18
N ALA A 224 -43.41 -11.31 -8.85
CA ALA A 224 -44.67 -11.23 -9.55
C ALA A 224 -45.79 -11.26 -8.49
N PRO A 225 -46.84 -10.45 -8.61
CA PRO A 225 -48.03 -10.62 -7.79
C PRO A 225 -48.68 -11.96 -8.14
N ALA A 226 -49.11 -12.70 -7.11
CA ALA A 226 -50.00 -13.83 -7.29
C ALA A 226 -51.40 -13.31 -7.61
N GLN A 227 -51.96 -13.84 -8.70
CA GLN A 227 -53.35 -13.77 -9.21
C GLN A 227 -54.15 -12.48 -9.01
#